data_AF-A0A4Z0PQD3-F1
#
_entry.id   AF-A0A4Z0PQD3-F1
#
_cell.length_a   1.000
_cell.length_b   1.000
_cell.length_c   1.000
_cell.angle_alpha   90.00
_cell.angle_beta   90.00
_cell.angle_gamma   90.00
#
_symmetry.space_group_name_H-M   'P 1'
#
loop_
_entity.id
_entity.type
_entity.pdbx_description
1 polymer ?
#
loop_
_entity_poly.entity_id
_entity_poly.type
_entity_poly.pdbx_seq_one_letter_code
_entity_poly.pdbx_strand_id
1 'polypeptide(L)'
;MANWSAADWAGVIGACAWVPIIISFIKSRLTKPKLNIILHREAELGYTTFGPIFNVSMALSAENAESLVNKIEIDIQGPNQEKHRFAWDWFEERFYDIEYTEIGSTPVTKRQNAVAIKVAKEGIAERKIGYSGFVNGGTRLM
;
A
#
# COMPACT_ATOMS: atom_id res chain seq x y z
N MET A 1 -40.80 38.38 -18.99
CA MET A 1 -40.44 36.95 -18.85
C MET A 1 -39.80 36.53 -20.15
N ALA A 2 -38.54 36.08 -20.15
CA ALA A 2 -37.90 35.60 -21.38
C ALA A 2 -38.68 34.38 -21.89
N ASN A 3 -39.09 34.40 -23.16
CA ASN A 3 -39.81 33.29 -23.79
C ASN A 3 -38.77 32.38 -24.45
N TRP A 4 -38.46 31.27 -23.80
CA TRP A 4 -37.45 30.32 -24.27
C TRP A 4 -38.05 29.46 -25.37
N SER A 5 -37.36 29.36 -26.50
CA SER A 5 -37.78 28.49 -27.60
C SER A 5 -37.56 27.01 -27.23
N ALA A 6 -38.24 26.11 -27.93
CA ALA A 6 -38.02 24.67 -27.75
C ALA A 6 -36.55 24.26 -28.02
N ALA A 7 -35.86 24.99 -28.90
CA ALA A 7 -34.43 24.79 -29.16
C ALA A 7 -33.55 25.18 -27.97
N ASP A 8 -33.92 26.23 -27.23
CA ASP A 8 -33.17 26.66 -26.03
C ASP A 8 -33.29 25.61 -24.91
N TRP A 9 -34.47 25.04 -24.72
CA TRP A 9 -34.69 23.95 -23.79
C TRP A 9 -33.94 22.67 -24.18
N ALA A 10 -33.95 22.30 -25.46
CA ALA A 10 -33.19 21.16 -25.97
C ALA A 10 -31.67 21.36 -25.77
N GLY A 11 -31.18 22.59 -25.96
CA GLY A 11 -29.78 22.96 -25.71
C GLY A 11 -29.40 22.80 -24.24
N VAL A 12 -30.23 23.26 -23.30
CA VAL A 12 -29.99 23.12 -21.85
C VAL A 12 -30.00 21.66 -21.43
N ILE A 13 -30.96 20.86 -21.89
CA ILE A 13 -31.05 19.43 -21.57
C ILE A 13 -29.82 18.69 -22.13
N GLY A 14 -29.44 19.00 -23.37
CA GLY A 14 -28.23 18.46 -24.00
C GLY A 14 -26.97 18.79 -23.20
N ALA A 15 -26.81 20.04 -22.76
CA ALA A 15 -25.69 20.46 -21.92
C ALA A 15 -25.68 19.74 -20.56
N CYS A 16 -26.84 19.60 -19.91
CA CYS A 16 -26.98 18.88 -18.65
C CYS A 16 -26.68 17.38 -18.77
N ALA A 17 -26.91 16.76 -19.93
CA ALA A 17 -26.61 15.35 -20.15
C ALA A 17 -25.10 15.02 -20.02
N TRP A 18 -24.23 15.98 -20.30
CA TRP A 18 -22.77 15.82 -20.15
C TRP A 18 -22.26 16.06 -18.72
N VAL A 19 -23.05 16.72 -17.87
CA VAL A 19 -22.63 17.09 -16.51
C VAL A 19 -22.19 15.89 -15.66
N PRO A 20 -22.94 14.75 -15.62
CA PRO A 20 -22.51 13.57 -14.86
C PRO A 20 -21.17 13.00 -15.34
N ILE A 21 -20.93 13.00 -16.66
CA ILE A 21 -19.71 12.48 -17.28
C ILE A 21 -18.53 13.36 -16.89
N ILE A 22 -18.66 14.68 -17.03
CA ILE A 22 -17.60 15.64 -16.67
C ILE A 22 -17.28 15.54 -15.17
N ILE A 23 -18.30 15.48 -14.32
CA ILE A 23 -18.12 15.34 -12.86
C ILE A 23 -17.40 14.04 -12.53
N SER A 24 -17.75 12.92 -13.17
CA SER A 24 -17.08 11.63 -12.94
C SER A 24 -15.58 11.68 -13.28
N PHE A 25 -15.22 12.37 -14.36
CA PHE A 25 -13.83 12.53 -14.78
C PHE A 25 -13.02 13.41 -13.81
N ILE A 26 -13.64 14.51 -13.35
CA ILE A 26 -13.02 15.38 -12.34
C ILE A 26 -12.86 14.62 -11.02
N LYS A 27 -13.90 13.91 -10.57
CA LYS A 27 -13.86 13.10 -9.35
C LYS A 27 -12.78 12.03 -9.43
N SER A 28 -12.73 11.23 -10.49
CA SER A 28 -11.75 10.15 -10.63
C SER A 28 -10.31 10.67 -10.64
N ARG A 29 -10.08 11.89 -11.13
CA ARG A 29 -8.76 12.53 -11.12
C ARG A 29 -8.38 13.06 -9.73
N LEU A 30 -9.34 13.55 -8.96
CA LEU A 30 -9.13 14.05 -7.59
C LEU A 30 -9.03 12.93 -6.56
N THR A 31 -9.76 11.83 -6.73
CA THR A 31 -9.76 10.69 -5.80
C THR A 31 -8.68 9.65 -6.12
N LYS A 32 -7.67 9.99 -6.92
CA LYS A 32 -6.57 9.08 -7.20
C LYS A 32 -5.85 8.71 -5.90
N PRO A 33 -5.72 7.42 -5.57
CA PRO A 33 -5.06 7.01 -4.34
C PRO A 33 -3.61 7.49 -4.35
N LYS A 34 -3.19 8.09 -3.24
CA LYS A 34 -1.81 8.47 -2.98
C LYS A 34 -1.33 7.66 -1.78
N LEU A 35 -0.44 6.73 -2.04
CA LEU A 35 0.18 5.87 -1.03
C LEU A 35 1.37 6.61 -0.41
N ASN A 36 1.37 6.69 0.91
CA ASN A 36 2.50 7.17 1.69
C ASN A 36 3.15 5.96 2.38
N ILE A 37 4.45 5.82 2.20
CA ILE A 37 5.26 4.74 2.77
C ILE A 37 6.25 5.37 3.73
N ILE A 38 6.20 4.97 5.00
CA ILE A 38 7.11 5.43 6.04
C ILE A 38 7.94 4.24 6.47
N LEU A 39 9.24 4.28 6.18
CA LEU A 39 10.17 3.21 6.54
C LEU A 39 10.71 3.44 7.95
N HIS A 40 10.84 2.36 8.72
CA HIS A 40 11.63 2.40 9.94
C HIS A 40 13.12 2.58 9.59
N ARG A 41 13.87 3.23 10.48
CA ARG A 41 15.29 3.55 10.24
C ARG A 41 16.16 2.30 10.19
N GLU A 42 15.78 1.29 10.94
CA GLU A 42 16.51 0.04 11.09
C GLU A 42 15.86 -1.06 10.26
N ALA A 43 16.70 -1.84 9.59
CA ALA A 43 16.30 -3.07 8.92
C ALA A 43 16.94 -4.24 9.67
N GLU A 44 16.18 -5.31 9.86
CA GLU A 44 16.66 -6.49 10.55
C GLU A 44 17.20 -7.49 9.53
N LEU A 45 18.46 -7.86 9.73
CA LEU A 45 19.12 -8.93 8.99
C LEU A 45 19.20 -10.15 9.89
N GLY A 46 18.70 -11.28 9.43
CA GLY A 46 18.75 -12.54 10.16
C GLY A 46 19.23 -13.68 9.28
N TYR A 47 19.58 -14.80 9.90
CA TYR A 47 19.88 -16.06 9.23
C TYR A 47 18.95 -17.14 9.74
N THR A 48 18.30 -17.82 8.81
CA THR A 48 17.49 -19.01 9.08
C THR A 48 18.17 -20.24 8.48
N THR A 49 17.68 -21.42 8.83
CA THR A 49 18.12 -22.69 8.21
C THR A 49 17.92 -22.69 6.68
N PHE A 50 17.03 -21.85 6.16
CA PHE A 50 16.72 -21.71 4.74
C PHE A 50 17.46 -20.54 4.05
N GLY A 51 18.39 -19.89 4.75
CA GLY A 51 19.19 -18.78 4.21
C GLY A 51 18.94 -17.45 4.90
N PRO A 52 19.53 -16.36 4.35
CA PRO A 52 19.40 -15.01 4.92
C PRO A 52 17.97 -14.51 4.78
N ILE A 53 17.49 -13.86 5.83
CA ILE A 53 16.22 -13.13 5.85
C ILE A 53 16.50 -11.65 6.04
N PHE A 54 15.76 -10.83 5.31
CA PHE A 54 15.78 -9.39 5.46
C PHE A 54 14.37 -8.96 5.87
N ASN A 55 14.24 -8.24 6.97
CA ASN A 55 12.95 -7.73 7.41
C ASN A 55 13.00 -6.21 7.53
N VAL A 56 11.94 -5.55 7.06
CA VAL A 56 11.79 -4.11 7.13
C VAL A 56 10.45 -3.77 7.77
N SER A 57 10.49 -2.96 8.82
CA SER A 57 9.30 -2.37 9.41
C SER A 57 8.91 -1.12 8.63
N MET A 58 7.65 -1.03 8.22
CA MET A 58 7.13 0.10 7.48
C MET A 58 5.67 0.38 7.82
N ALA A 59 5.33 1.67 7.86
CA ALA A 59 3.98 2.16 7.99
C ALA A 59 3.44 2.51 6.59
N LEU A 60 2.25 1.98 6.28
CA LEU A 60 1.54 2.27 5.04
C LEU A 60 0.27 3.06 5.35
N SER A 61 0.07 4.17 4.63
CA SER A 61 -1.18 4.95 4.66
C SER A 61 -1.58 5.42 3.27
N ALA A 62 -2.87 5.68 3.07
CA ALA A 62 -3.40 6.19 1.82
C ALA A 62 -4.16 7.49 2.07
N GLU A 63 -3.89 8.54 1.30
CA GLU A 63 -4.44 9.89 1.59
C GLU A 63 -5.85 10.08 1.01
N ASN A 64 -6.02 9.77 -0.28
CA ASN A 64 -7.24 10.14 -1.01
C ASN A 64 -8.28 9.01 -1.07
N ALA A 65 -7.83 7.75 -1.18
CA ALA A 65 -8.66 6.57 -1.37
C ALA A 65 -7.94 5.32 -0.89
N GLU A 66 -8.70 4.30 -0.48
CA GLU A 66 -8.16 2.99 -0.15
C GLU A 66 -7.37 2.40 -1.32
N SER A 67 -6.33 1.62 -1.01
CA SER A 67 -5.45 1.04 -2.02
C SER A 67 -5.13 -0.41 -1.70
N LEU A 68 -4.95 -1.21 -2.74
CA LEU A 68 -4.49 -2.59 -2.62
C LEU A 68 -3.05 -2.68 -3.13
N VAL A 69 -2.13 -3.04 -2.24
CA VAL A 69 -0.74 -3.31 -2.60
C VAL A 69 -0.62 -4.80 -2.88
N ASN A 70 -0.26 -5.17 -4.10
CA ASN A 70 -0.17 -6.58 -4.53
C ASN A 70 1.26 -7.14 -4.47
N LYS A 71 2.25 -6.25 -4.39
CA LYS A 71 3.66 -6.62 -4.40
C LYS A 71 4.48 -5.51 -3.76
N ILE A 72 5.40 -5.88 -2.89
CA ILE A 72 6.46 -5.00 -2.42
C ILE A 72 7.79 -5.66 -2.77
N GLU A 73 8.65 -4.90 -3.43
CA GLU A 73 9.99 -5.33 -3.80
C GLU A 73 11.01 -4.34 -3.26
N ILE A 74 12.15 -4.85 -2.81
CA ILE A 74 13.28 -4.03 -2.37
C ILE A 74 14.46 -4.35 -3.27
N ASP A 75 15.05 -3.29 -3.81
CA ASP A 75 16.31 -3.35 -4.53
C ASP A 75 17.42 -2.91 -3.56
N ILE A 76 18.30 -3.84 -3.19
CA ILE A 76 19.48 -3.56 -2.38
C ILE A 76 20.66 -3.38 -3.32
N GLN A 77 21.31 -2.22 -3.26
CA GLN A 77 22.53 -1.94 -4.01
C GLN A 77 23.75 -2.11 -3.09
N GLY A 78 24.59 -3.09 -3.41
CA GLY A 78 25.85 -3.30 -2.72
C GLY A 78 26.94 -2.29 -3.12
N PRO A 79 28.07 -2.25 -2.39
CA PRO A 79 29.20 -1.35 -2.68
C PRO A 79 29.77 -1.51 -4.09
N ASN A 80 29.68 -2.72 -4.66
CA ASN A 80 30.18 -3.06 -6.00
C ASN A 80 29.15 -2.81 -7.13
N GLN A 81 28.12 -2.00 -6.88
CA GLN A 81 26.99 -1.76 -7.80
C GLN A 81 26.15 -2.99 -8.15
N GLU A 82 26.36 -4.11 -7.44
CA GLU A 82 25.50 -5.27 -7.55
C GLU A 82 24.11 -4.95 -7.01
N LYS A 83 23.06 -5.24 -7.81
CA LYS A 83 21.67 -5.02 -7.43
C LYS A 83 21.01 -6.34 -7.15
N HIS A 84 20.57 -6.51 -5.90
CA HIS A 84 19.82 -7.67 -5.47
C HIS A 84 18.37 -7.27 -5.27
N ARG A 85 17.46 -7.95 -5.97
CA ARG A 85 16.03 -7.73 -5.84
C ARG A 85 15.40 -8.79 -4.96
N PHE A 86 14.66 -8.32 -3.97
CA PHE A 86 13.93 -9.16 -3.03
C PHE A 86 12.43 -8.90 -3.19
N ALA A 87 11.64 -9.97 -3.22
CA ALA A 87 10.18 -9.88 -3.13
C ALA A 87 9.73 -10.23 -1.71
N TRP A 88 8.67 -9.56 -1.27
CA TRP A 88 8.03 -9.86 0.00
C TRP A 88 7.52 -11.30 0.08
N ASP A 89 7.55 -11.90 1.26
CA ASP A 89 7.09 -13.28 1.44
C ASP A 89 6.04 -13.44 2.51
N TRP A 90 6.19 -12.64 3.56
CA TRP A 90 5.24 -12.55 4.64
C TRP A 90 5.23 -11.13 5.17
N PHE A 91 4.14 -10.77 5.83
CA PHE A 91 4.06 -9.57 6.62
C PHE A 91 3.40 -9.85 7.95
N GLU A 92 3.73 -9.01 8.92
CA GLU A 92 3.22 -9.08 10.28
C GLU A 92 2.65 -7.71 10.64
N GLU A 93 1.44 -7.69 11.19
CA GLU A 93 0.72 -6.48 11.59
C GLU A 93 0.47 -6.50 13.09
N ARG A 94 0.76 -5.39 13.77
CA ARG A 94 0.52 -5.22 15.21
C ARG A 94 -0.87 -4.65 15.41
N PHE A 95 -1.70 -5.32 16.21
CA PHE A 95 -3.10 -4.93 16.41
C PHE A 95 -3.29 -4.14 17.70
N TYR A 96 -2.85 -4.71 18.82
CA TYR A 96 -3.00 -4.11 20.14
C TYR A 96 -1.92 -4.64 21.07
N ASP A 97 -1.66 -3.85 22.09
CA ASP A 97 -0.75 -4.17 23.17
C ASP A 97 -1.56 -4.62 24.37
N ILE A 98 -1.19 -5.75 24.95
CA ILE A 98 -1.77 -6.21 26.21
C ILE A 98 -0.83 -5.81 27.34
N GLU A 99 -1.29 -4.90 28.19
CA GLU A 99 -0.59 -4.54 29.43
C GLU A 99 -0.93 -5.54 30.54
N TYR A 100 0.08 -6.28 31.00
CA TYR A 100 -0.02 -7.10 32.21
C TYR A 100 0.63 -6.35 33.37
N THR A 101 -0.09 -6.27 34.50
CA THR A 101 0.34 -5.53 35.70
C THR A 101 1.67 -6.00 36.28
N GLU A 102 2.14 -7.21 35.95
CA GLU A 102 3.38 -7.80 36.49
C GLU A 102 4.51 -8.03 35.45
N ILE A 103 4.19 -8.09 34.15
CA ILE A 103 5.13 -8.56 33.09
C ILE A 103 5.39 -7.47 32.05
N GLY A 104 4.64 -6.37 32.08
CA GLY A 104 4.72 -5.28 31.11
C GLY A 104 3.81 -5.48 29.90
N SER A 105 4.04 -4.69 28.85
CA SER A 105 3.22 -4.69 27.63
C SER A 105 3.73 -5.73 26.63
N THR A 106 2.85 -6.62 26.16
CA THR A 106 3.15 -7.59 25.10
C THR A 106 2.33 -7.27 23.85
N PRO A 107 2.97 -7.05 22.68
CA PRO A 107 2.26 -6.78 21.44
C PRO A 107 1.61 -8.04 20.89
N VAL A 108 0.34 -7.96 20.53
CA VAL A 108 -0.35 -9.00 19.76
C VAL A 108 -0.15 -8.71 18.27
N THR A 109 0.54 -9.63 17.61
CA THR A 109 0.85 -9.53 16.18
C THR A 109 0.19 -10.66 15.39
N LYS A 110 -0.23 -10.36 14.16
CA LYS A 110 -0.75 -11.34 13.21
C LYS A 110 0.20 -11.46 12.03
N ARG A 111 0.82 -12.62 11.89
CA ARG A 111 1.67 -12.96 10.74
C ARG A 111 0.86 -13.63 9.64
N GLN A 112 1.07 -13.20 8.39
CA GLN A 112 0.37 -13.71 7.21
C GLN A 112 1.33 -13.79 6.02
N ASN A 113 1.06 -14.72 5.09
CA ASN A 113 1.80 -14.79 3.83
C ASN A 113 1.48 -13.58 2.96
N ALA A 114 2.47 -13.11 2.20
CA ALA A 114 2.35 -11.93 1.37
C ALA A 114 1.57 -12.23 0.08
N VAL A 115 0.30 -11.86 0.07
CA VAL A 115 -0.59 -11.94 -1.11
C VAL A 115 -1.00 -10.54 -1.55
N ALA A 116 -1.62 -9.79 -0.66
CA ALA A 116 -1.94 -8.38 -0.86
C ALA A 116 -2.13 -7.69 0.50
N ILE A 117 -1.92 -6.38 0.52
CA ILE A 117 -2.16 -5.53 1.70
C ILE A 117 -3.18 -4.47 1.32
N LYS A 118 -4.31 -4.44 2.04
CA LYS A 118 -5.26 -3.34 1.96
C LYS A 118 -4.76 -2.18 2.82
N VAL A 119 -4.57 -1.03 2.20
CA VAL A 119 -4.18 0.22 2.86
C VAL A 119 -5.43 1.08 3.01
N ALA A 120 -5.82 1.33 4.25
CA ALA A 120 -6.96 2.17 4.59
C ALA A 120 -6.66 3.65 4.34
N LYS A 121 -7.71 4.42 4.05
CA LYS A 121 -7.61 5.87 3.87
C LYS A 121 -7.36 6.60 5.20
N GLU A 122 -7.97 6.12 6.27
CA GLU A 122 -7.93 6.76 7.59
C GLU A 122 -7.25 5.79 8.54
N GLY A 123 -5.92 5.86 8.60
CA GLY A 123 -5.13 5.02 9.48
C GLY A 123 -3.69 4.87 8.99
N ILE A 124 -2.78 4.73 9.96
CA ILE A 124 -1.42 4.27 9.72
C ILE A 124 -1.35 2.87 10.32
N ALA A 125 -1.09 1.88 9.48
CA ALA A 125 -0.86 0.53 9.92
C ALA A 125 0.62 0.21 9.78
N GLU A 126 1.28 -0.01 10.92
CA GLU A 126 2.65 -0.48 10.97
C GLU A 126 2.70 -1.97 10.67
N ARG A 127 3.55 -2.33 9.72
CA ARG A 127 3.73 -3.70 9.25
C ARG A 127 5.19 -4.03 9.14
N LYS A 128 5.56 -5.20 9.63
CA LYS A 128 6.89 -5.77 9.42
C LYS A 128 6.82 -6.70 8.23
N ILE A 129 7.62 -6.43 7.21
CA ILE A 129 7.64 -7.20 5.97
C ILE A 129 8.93 -7.99 5.91
N GLY A 130 8.80 -9.30 5.74
CA GLY A 130 9.93 -10.20 5.58
C GLY A 130 10.16 -10.59 4.12
N TYR A 131 11.43 -10.69 3.78
CA TYR A 131 11.95 -11.04 2.48
C TYR A 131 12.87 -12.25 2.64
N SER A 132 12.59 -13.33 1.89
CA SER A 132 13.40 -14.55 1.86
C SER A 132 13.66 -15.01 0.41
N GLY A 133 14.93 -15.23 0.10
CA GLY A 133 15.38 -15.63 -1.23
C GLY A 133 15.52 -14.47 -2.22
N PHE A 134 16.44 -14.65 -3.18
CA PHE A 134 16.70 -13.69 -4.25
C PHE A 134 15.70 -13.89 -5.40
N VAL A 135 15.25 -12.79 -6.00
CA VAL A 135 14.44 -12.83 -7.22
C VAL A 135 15.34 -12.47 -8.39
N ASN A 136 15.68 -13.46 -9.22
CA ASN A 136 16.40 -13.23 -10.47
C ASN A 136 15.49 -13.58 -11.66
N GLY A 137 15.28 -12.64 -12.59
CA GLY A 137 14.48 -12.88 -13.79
C GLY A 137 13.02 -13.35 -13.55
N GLY A 138 12.42 -13.00 -12.41
CA GLY A 138 11.02 -13.36 -12.09
C GLY A 138 10.84 -14.75 -11.46
N THR A 139 11.91 -15.49 -11.20
CA THR A 139 11.84 -16.79 -10.50
C THR A 139 12.53 -16.67 -9.14
N ARG A 140 11.87 -17.16 -8.08
CA ARG A 140 12.46 -17.25 -6.74
C ARG A 140 13.51 -18.36 -6.76
N LEU A 141 14.74 -18.04 -6.37
CA LEU A 141 15.73 -19.07 -6.09
C LEU A 141 15.39 -19.64 -4.71
N MET A 142 14.89 -20.88 -4.69
CA MET A 142 14.66 -21.68 -3.48
C MET A 142 15.97 -22.05 -2.80
#